data_AF-A0A2V7I811-F1
#
_entry.id   AF-A0A2V7I811-F1
#
_cell.length_a   1.000
_cell.length_b   1.000
_cell.length_c   1.000
_cell.angle_alpha   90.00
_cell.angle_beta   90.00
_cell.angle_gamma   90.00
#
_symmetry.space_group_name_H-M   'P 1'
#
loop_
_entity.id
_entity.type
_entity.pdbx_description
1 polymer ?
#
loop_
_entity_poly.entity_id
_entity_poly.type
_entity_poly.pdbx_seq_one_letter_code
_entity_poly.pdbx_strand_id
1 'polypeptide(L)'
;LEVLSDFQVSVPELGTIKATNIPLVVLTSNNARELSDGLKRRCLHLFIDFPPPDEELTIIRLKVPEISERLARTVVTAVQRIRTLELR
;
A
#
# COMPACT_ATOMS: atom_id res chain seq x y z
N LEU A 1 5.33 -20.23 -0.23
CA LEU A 1 4.01 -19.56 -0.26
C LEU A 1 3.10 -20.33 -1.21
N GLU A 2 2.75 -21.57 -0.85
CA GLU A 2 1.83 -22.42 -1.62
C GLU A 2 0.43 -21.79 -1.70
N VAL A 3 0.04 -21.04 -0.68
CA VAL A 3 -1.26 -20.35 -0.61
C VAL A 3 -1.50 -19.38 -1.77
N LEU A 4 -0.46 -18.70 -2.25
CA LEU A 4 -0.60 -17.66 -3.28
C LEU A 4 -0.36 -18.18 -4.70
N SER A 5 0.18 -19.39 -4.85
CA SER A 5 0.35 -20.05 -6.16
C SER A 5 -0.65 -21.18 -6.37
N ASP A 6 -0.74 -22.08 -5.40
CA ASP A 6 -1.43 -23.37 -5.50
C ASP A 6 -2.70 -23.42 -4.66
N PHE A 7 -3.04 -22.31 -3.98
CA PHE A 7 -4.21 -22.16 -3.10
C PHE A 7 -4.39 -23.33 -2.14
N GLN A 8 -3.27 -23.79 -1.56
CA GLN A 8 -3.23 -24.87 -0.59
C GLN A 8 -2.27 -24.56 0.57
N VAL A 9 -2.48 -25.25 1.68
CA VAL A 9 -1.61 -25.22 2.86
C VAL A 9 -1.28 -26.66 3.24
N SER A 10 0.00 -26.99 3.31
CA SER A 10 0.48 -28.27 3.81
C SER A 10 0.90 -28.13 5.27
N VAL A 11 0.26 -28.89 6.16
CA VAL A 11 0.61 -28.96 7.59
C VAL A 11 1.05 -30.40 7.89
N PRO A 12 2.25 -30.64 8.45
CA PRO A 12 2.80 -31.99 8.59
C PRO A 12 1.84 -32.99 9.25
N GLU A 13 1.12 -32.56 10.27
CA GLU A 13 0.20 -33.39 11.06
C GLU A 13 -1.21 -33.51 10.45
N LEU A 14 -1.59 -32.59 9.54
CA LEU A 14 -2.94 -32.51 8.97
C LEU A 14 -2.97 -32.80 7.46
N GLY A 15 -1.81 -33.03 6.85
CA GLY A 15 -1.68 -33.19 5.41
C GLY A 15 -1.90 -31.87 4.64
N THR A 16 -2.16 -32.00 3.34
CA THR A 16 -2.38 -30.85 2.46
C THR A 16 -3.86 -30.49 2.39
N ILE A 17 -4.18 -29.28 2.82
CA ILE A 17 -5.51 -28.69 2.75
C ILE A 17 -5.58 -27.80 1.51
N LYS A 18 -6.48 -28.12 0.58
CA LYS A 18 -6.75 -27.30 -0.61
C LYS A 18 -7.91 -26.34 -0.34
N ALA A 19 -7.81 -25.11 -0.86
CA ALA A 19 -8.88 -24.14 -0.78
C ALA A 19 -10.10 -24.63 -1.59
N THR A 20 -11.27 -24.65 -0.96
CA THR A 20 -12.55 -24.91 -1.63
C THR A 20 -13.06 -23.68 -2.38
N ASN A 21 -12.75 -22.49 -1.87
CA ASN A 21 -13.03 -21.20 -2.49
C ASN A 21 -11.72 -20.43 -2.65
N ILE A 22 -11.39 -20.06 -3.88
CA ILE A 22 -10.18 -19.27 -4.19
C ILE A 22 -10.43 -17.82 -3.76
N PRO A 23 -9.69 -17.27 -2.78
CA PRO A 23 -9.88 -15.89 -2.34
C PRO A 23 -9.21 -14.88 -3.28
N LEU A 24 -9.79 -13.69 -3.41
CA LEU A 24 -9.06 -12.53 -3.89
C LEU A 24 -8.13 -12.04 -2.77
N VAL A 25 -6.82 -11.99 -3.04
CA VAL A 25 -5.81 -11.62 -2.05
C VAL A 25 -5.25 -10.23 -2.35
N VAL A 26 -5.32 -9.34 -1.37
CA VAL A 26 -4.67 -8.02 -1.41
C VAL A 26 -3.64 -7.96 -0.29
N LEU A 27 -2.39 -7.64 -0.67
CA LEU A 27 -1.29 -7.47 0.28
C LEU A 27 -0.87 -6.00 0.30
N THR A 28 -0.79 -5.43 1.50
CA THR A 28 -0.31 -4.06 1.71
C THR A 28 1.01 -4.09 2.47
N SER A 29 1.94 -3.23 2.09
CA SER A 29 3.22 -3.05 2.77
C SER A 29 3.51 -1.56 2.89
N ASN A 30 4.12 -1.16 4.00
CA ASN A 30 4.71 0.18 4.16
C ASN A 30 6.14 0.27 3.60
N ASN A 31 6.58 -0.76 2.86
CA ASN A 31 7.92 -0.89 2.29
C ASN A 31 9.07 -0.81 3.32
N ALA A 32 8.80 -1.04 4.62
CA ALA A 32 9.86 -1.05 5.64
C ALA A 32 10.79 -2.26 5.53
N ARG A 33 10.32 -3.34 4.90
CA ARG A 33 11.11 -4.50 4.51
C ARG A 33 10.80 -4.84 3.07
N GLU A 34 11.85 -5.16 2.33
CA GLU A 34 11.69 -5.55 0.94
C GLU A 34 10.92 -6.88 0.83
N LEU A 35 9.99 -6.93 -0.13
CA LEU A 35 9.26 -8.16 -0.43
C LEU A 35 10.21 -9.21 -1.02
N SER A 36 10.11 -10.44 -0.55
CA SER A 36 10.92 -11.53 -1.10
C SER A 36 10.62 -11.79 -2.58
N ASP A 37 11.61 -12.22 -3.34
CA ASP A 37 11.45 -12.58 -4.76
C ASP A 37 10.42 -13.69 -4.97
N GLY A 38 10.23 -14.55 -3.98
CA GLY A 38 9.19 -15.57 -3.99
C GLY A 38 7.78 -14.99 -3.96
N LEU A 39 7.57 -13.87 -3.26
CA LEU A 39 6.30 -13.17 -3.22
C LEU A 39 6.10 -12.31 -4.47
N LYS A 40 7.11 -11.52 -4.86
CA LYS A 40 7.05 -10.66 -6.07
C LYS A 40 6.68 -11.44 -7.34
N ARG A 41 7.15 -12.68 -7.49
CA ARG A 41 6.83 -13.55 -8.64
C ARG A 41 5.41 -14.14 -8.63
N ARG A 42 4.67 -14.01 -7.53
CA ARG A 42 3.31 -14.57 -7.36
C ARG A 42 2.24 -13.48 -7.20
N CYS A 43 2.62 -12.21 -7.30
CA CYS A 43 1.71 -11.09 -7.08
C CYS A 43 1.94 -10.01 -8.14
N LEU A 44 0.86 -9.32 -8.55
CA LEU A 44 1.03 -8.01 -9.17
C LEU A 44 1.49 -7.03 -8.10
N HIS A 45 2.64 -6.40 -8.32
CA HIS A 45 3.19 -5.41 -7.41
C HIS A 45 2.94 -4.01 -7.95
N LEU A 46 2.25 -3.19 -7.16
CA LEU A 46 2.02 -1.77 -7.43
C LEU A 46 2.67 -0.96 -6.29
N PHE A 47 3.69 -0.18 -6.62
CA PHE A 47 4.20 0.84 -5.72
C PHE A 47 3.36 2.10 -5.86
N ILE A 48 2.92 2.65 -4.74
CA ILE A 48 2.12 3.88 -4.67
C ILE A 48 2.94 4.90 -3.89
N ASP A 49 3.42 5.92 -4.57
CA ASP A 49 4.14 7.03 -3.94
C ASP A 49 3.15 8.07 -3.39
N PHE A 50 3.66 9.08 -2.69
CA PHE A 50 2.87 10.24 -2.32
C PHE A 50 2.35 10.99 -3.56
N PRO A 51 1.12 11.51 -3.52
CA PRO A 51 0.55 12.24 -4.65
C PRO A 51 1.33 13.54 -4.92
N PRO A 52 1.33 14.02 -6.17
CA PRO A 52 1.84 15.34 -6.49
C PRO A 52 0.99 16.43 -5.79
N PRO A 53 1.54 17.65 -5.59
CA PRO A 53 0.90 18.69 -4.77
C PRO A 53 -0.54 19.04 -5.19
N ASP A 54 -0.82 19.02 -6.48
CA ASP A 54 -2.10 19.29 -7.12
C ASP A 54 -3.14 18.20 -6.86
N GLU A 55 -2.74 16.92 -6.89
CA GLU A 55 -3.58 15.82 -6.45
C GLU A 55 -3.81 15.84 -4.93
N GLU A 56 -2.79 16.17 -4.14
CA GLU A 56 -2.89 16.28 -2.68
C GLU A 56 -3.87 17.39 -2.27
N LEU A 57 -3.86 18.53 -2.97
CA LEU A 57 -4.86 19.59 -2.81
C LEU A 57 -6.28 19.11 -3.11
N THR A 58 -6.44 18.34 -4.20
CA THR A 58 -7.73 17.77 -4.59
C THR A 58 -8.25 16.82 -3.51
N ILE A 59 -7.40 15.93 -3.00
CA ILE A 59 -7.73 15.00 -1.92
C ILE A 59 -8.14 15.76 -0.65
N ILE A 60 -7.38 16.78 -0.25
CA ILE A 60 -7.69 17.57 0.94
C ILE A 60 -9.04 18.26 0.82
N ARG A 61 -9.33 18.90 -0.32
CA ARG A 61 -10.63 19.55 -0.54
C ARG A 61 -11.80 18.56 -0.57
N LEU A 62 -11.59 17.35 -1.07
CA LEU A 62 -12.60 16.28 -1.03
C LEU A 62 -12.87 15.78 0.40
N LYS A 63 -11.82 15.71 1.24
CA LYS A 63 -11.93 15.22 2.62
C LYS A 63 -12.35 16.29 3.63
N VAL A 64 -12.02 17.55 3.36
CA VAL A 64 -12.30 18.71 4.22
C VAL A 64 -12.85 19.86 3.37
N PRO A 65 -14.13 19.82 2.96
CA PRO A 65 -14.69 20.78 2.00
C PRO A 65 -14.69 22.23 2.49
N GLU A 66 -14.77 22.44 3.81
CA GLU A 66 -14.80 23.76 4.46
C GLU A 66 -13.41 24.42 4.58
N ILE A 67 -12.34 23.72 4.17
CA ILE A 67 -10.98 24.24 4.29
C ILE A 67 -10.79 25.46 3.40
N SER A 68 -10.20 26.53 3.95
CA SER A 68 -9.80 27.66 3.11
C SER A 68 -8.71 27.25 2.13
N GLU A 69 -8.79 27.77 0.90
CA GLU A 69 -7.81 27.48 -0.15
C GLU A 69 -6.37 27.80 0.27
N ARG A 70 -6.19 28.92 0.97
CA ARG A 70 -4.91 29.34 1.50
C ARG A 70 -4.33 28.29 2.45
N LEU A 71 -5.15 27.81 3.39
CA LEU A 71 -4.70 26.83 4.38
C LEU A 71 -4.35 25.49 3.72
N ALA A 72 -5.19 25.01 2.79
CA ALA A 72 -4.91 23.77 2.05
C ALA A 72 -3.55 23.82 1.35
N ARG A 73 -3.26 24.93 0.63
CA ARG A 73 -1.96 25.14 -0.03
C ARG A 73 -0.80 25.23 0.95
N THR A 74 -0.98 25.91 2.08
CA THR A 74 0.06 26.00 3.11
C THR A 74 0.40 24.62 3.68
N VAL A 75 -0.62 23.80 3.97
CA VAL A 75 -0.42 22.43 4.48
C VAL A 75 0.29 21.56 3.46
N VAL A 76 -0.17 21.52 2.21
CA VAL A 76 0.49 20.75 1.13
C VAL A 76 1.94 21.17 0.98
N THR A 77 2.21 22.48 0.91
CA THR A 77 3.58 23.00 0.78
C THR A 77 4.46 22.58 1.96
N ALA A 78 3.92 22.62 3.19
CA ALA A 78 4.65 22.21 4.38
C ALA A 78 4.97 20.71 4.36
N VAL A 79 3.99 19.85 4.06
CA VAL A 79 4.18 18.40 4.00
C VAL A 79 5.16 18.00 2.91
N GLN A 80 5.08 18.61 1.73
CA GLN A 80 6.03 18.37 0.63
C GLN A 80 7.45 18.72 1.05
N ARG A 81 7.66 19.85 1.76
CA ARG A 81 8.97 20.19 2.33
C ARG A 81 9.43 19.17 3.37
N ILE A 82 8.55 18.76 4.29
CA ILE A 82 8.88 17.78 5.33
C ILE A 82 9.36 16.45 4.69
N ARG A 83 8.71 16.01 3.60
CA ARG A 83 9.11 14.78 2.87
C ARG A 83 10.50 14.87 2.24
N THR A 84 11.01 16.07 1.97
CA THR A 84 12.39 16.27 1.45
C THR A 84 13.45 16.31 2.55
N LEU A 85 13.04 16.38 3.82
CA LEU A 85 13.99 16.36 4.93
C LEU A 85 14.45 14.94 5.20
N GLU A 86 15.75 14.75 5.44
CA GLU A 86 16.28 13.50 5.98
C GLU A 86 15.91 13.39 7.46
N LEU A 87 14.68 12.92 7.72
CA LEU A 87 14.21 12.62 9.07
C LEU A 87 14.69 11.21 9.45
N ARG A 88 15.39 11.11 10.59
CA ARG A 88 15.84 9.86 11.19
C ARG A 88 14.82 9.29 12.16
#